data_AF-A0A5P8JZP6-F1
#
_entry.id   AF-A0A5P8JZP6-F1
#
_cell.length_a   1.000
_cell.length_b   1.000
_cell.length_c   1.000
_cell.angle_alpha   90.00
_cell.angle_beta   90.00
_cell.angle_gamma   90.00
#
_symmetry.space_group_name_H-M   'P 1'
#
loop_
_entity.id
_entity.type
_entity.pdbx_description
1 polymer ?
#
loop_
_entity_poly.entity_id
_entity_poly.type
_entity_poly.pdbx_seq_one_letter_code
_entity_poly.pdbx_strand_id
1 'polypeptide(L)'
;MSKTTVKDVSTAERQDTAAPRTVGGSRAFAILLLITGAAGLLASWVITIDKFKLLEDPGFTPGCSLNPVVSCGNIMKSDQASVFGFPNPMLGLVAYGIVICVGAGLLARATYPRWYWLTFNAGTLFGVGFVTWLQYQSLYNINSLCLWCCLAWVATILMFWYVTSSNIRNGFLPAPGWLKNFFGEFAWVLPVMHIGVIGMLILTRWWDFWTS
;
A
#
# COMPACT_ATOMS: atom_id res chain seq x y z
N MET A 1 -62.09 32.78 32.67
CA MET A 1 -60.63 33.03 32.71
C MET A 1 -59.95 31.79 33.27
N SER A 2 -59.37 30.93 32.43
CA SER A 2 -58.52 29.83 32.89
C SER A 2 -57.23 29.89 32.08
N LYS A 3 -56.12 30.14 32.78
CA LYS A 3 -54.81 30.44 32.19
C LYS A 3 -54.21 29.17 31.58
N THR A 4 -53.93 29.25 30.29
CA THR A 4 -53.07 28.33 29.55
C THR A 4 -51.64 28.43 30.10
N THR A 5 -51.11 27.35 30.67
CA THR A 5 -49.68 27.25 30.99
C THR A 5 -49.02 26.41 29.90
N VAL A 6 -48.44 27.09 28.92
CA VAL A 6 -47.53 26.51 27.94
C VAL A 6 -46.28 26.06 28.71
N LYS A 7 -45.98 24.76 28.68
CA LYS A 7 -44.70 24.24 29.16
C LYS A 7 -43.65 24.56 28.09
N ASP A 8 -42.74 25.46 28.41
CA ASP A 8 -41.55 25.73 27.63
C ASP A 8 -40.72 24.45 27.47
N VAL A 9 -40.66 23.93 26.25
CA VAL A 9 -39.71 22.89 25.87
C VAL A 9 -38.36 23.59 25.74
N SER A 10 -37.52 23.45 26.77
CA SER A 10 -36.13 23.90 26.65
C SER A 10 -35.46 23.09 25.54
N THR A 11 -35.02 23.81 24.51
CA THR A 11 -34.18 23.25 23.46
C THR A 11 -32.80 23.11 24.08
N ALA A 12 -32.58 21.98 24.77
CA ALA A 12 -31.24 21.59 25.18
C ALA A 12 -30.44 21.36 23.90
N GLU A 13 -29.57 22.32 23.54
CA GLU A 13 -28.47 22.11 22.61
C GLU A 13 -27.75 20.84 23.03
N ARG A 14 -27.96 19.78 22.25
CA ARG A 14 -27.14 18.59 22.30
C ARG A 14 -25.76 19.02 21.81
N GLN A 15 -24.90 19.42 22.75
CA GLN A 15 -23.46 19.31 22.57
C GLN A 15 -23.18 17.82 22.33
N ASP A 16 -23.27 17.42 21.07
CA ASP A 16 -22.59 16.23 20.57
C ASP A 16 -21.10 16.51 20.80
N THR A 17 -20.60 16.14 21.98
CA THR A 17 -19.18 15.86 22.18
C THR A 17 -18.84 14.79 21.15
N ALA A 18 -18.41 15.24 19.97
CA ALA A 18 -18.28 14.44 18.77
C ALA A 18 -17.28 13.33 19.03
N ALA A 19 -17.78 12.16 19.48
CA ALA A 19 -16.99 10.96 19.53
C ALA A 19 -16.33 10.79 18.14
N PRO A 20 -15.01 10.58 18.07
CA PRO A 20 -14.32 10.53 16.79
C PRO A 20 -15.02 9.49 15.92
N ARG A 21 -15.52 9.89 14.74
CA ARG A 21 -16.21 8.99 13.81
C ARG A 21 -15.29 7.79 13.54
N THR A 22 -15.64 6.65 14.12
CA THR A 22 -14.95 5.39 13.86
C THR A 22 -15.62 4.74 12.67
N VAL A 23 -14.81 4.29 11.70
CA VAL A 23 -15.31 3.68 10.47
C VAL A 23 -14.66 2.31 10.31
N GLY A 24 -15.51 1.29 10.13
CA GLY A 24 -15.10 -0.04 9.69
C GLY A 24 -15.04 -0.13 8.17
N GLY A 25 -14.35 -1.14 7.65
CA GLY A 25 -14.21 -1.40 6.22
C GLY A 25 -15.23 -2.42 5.72
N SER A 26 -15.51 -2.42 4.42
CA SER A 26 -16.23 -3.53 3.80
C SER A 26 -15.38 -4.82 3.91
N ARG A 27 -16.04 -5.99 3.91
CA ARG A 27 -15.31 -7.27 3.91
C ARG A 27 -14.36 -7.39 2.72
N ALA A 28 -14.77 -6.89 1.56
CA ALA A 28 -13.92 -6.87 0.37
C ALA A 28 -12.66 -6.03 0.57
N PHE A 29 -12.77 -4.86 1.20
CA PHE A 29 -11.61 -4.02 1.50
C PHE A 29 -10.67 -4.66 2.53
N ALA A 30 -11.23 -5.30 3.56
CA ALA A 30 -10.45 -6.05 4.55
C ALA A 30 -9.68 -7.22 3.93
N ILE A 31 -10.33 -8.00 3.05
CA ILE A 31 -9.70 -9.09 2.30
C ILE A 31 -8.61 -8.55 1.37
N LEU A 32 -8.85 -7.42 0.71
CA LEU A 32 -7.83 -6.78 -0.13
C LEU A 32 -6.58 -6.43 0.68
N LEU A 33 -6.73 -5.78 1.84
CA LEU A 33 -5.60 -5.47 2.72
C LEU A 33 -4.85 -6.72 3.16
N LEU A 34 -5.58 -7.80 3.51
CA LEU A 34 -4.96 -9.08 3.86
C LEU A 34 -4.17 -9.68 2.71
N ILE A 35 -4.73 -9.68 1.48
CA ILE A 35 -4.04 -10.23 0.31
C ILE A 35 -2.80 -9.39 -0.03
N THR A 36 -2.92 -8.06 -0.10
CA THR A 36 -1.78 -7.18 -0.39
C THR A 36 -0.73 -7.24 0.71
N GLY A 37 -1.16 -7.30 1.97
CA GLY A 37 -0.28 -7.46 3.12
C GLY A 37 0.45 -8.80 3.09
N ALA A 38 -0.26 -9.91 2.86
CA ALA A 38 0.34 -11.24 2.77
C ALA A 38 1.31 -11.36 1.59
N ALA A 39 0.96 -10.83 0.42
CA ALA A 39 1.84 -10.82 -0.76
C ALA A 39 3.11 -10.00 -0.51
N GLY A 40 2.98 -8.80 0.06
CA GLY A 40 4.13 -7.96 0.41
C GLY A 40 5.00 -8.56 1.51
N LEU A 41 4.39 -9.17 2.53
CA LEU A 41 5.08 -9.87 3.60
C LEU A 41 5.87 -11.06 3.05
N LEU A 42 5.24 -11.88 2.19
CA LEU A 42 5.89 -13.02 1.54
C LEU A 42 7.09 -12.57 0.70
N ALA A 43 6.91 -11.54 -0.13
CA ALA A 43 8.01 -10.96 -0.90
C ALA A 43 9.15 -10.49 0.00
N SER A 44 8.83 -9.74 1.05
CA SER A 44 9.81 -9.21 2.00
C SER A 44 10.55 -10.34 2.74
N TRP A 45 9.85 -11.39 3.12
CA TRP A 45 10.38 -12.55 3.81
C TRP A 45 11.37 -13.32 2.94
N VAL A 46 10.98 -13.64 1.70
CA VAL A 46 11.85 -14.37 0.77
C VAL A 46 13.09 -13.55 0.42
N ILE A 47 12.94 -12.26 0.11
CA ILE A 47 14.11 -11.39 -0.20
C ILE A 47 15.06 -11.31 1.00
N THR A 48 14.53 -11.25 2.22
CA THR A 48 15.35 -11.22 3.44
C THR A 48 16.16 -12.51 3.60
N ILE A 49 15.54 -13.68 3.41
CA ILE A 49 16.23 -14.97 3.47
C ILE A 49 17.30 -15.06 2.38
N ASP A 50 16.98 -14.69 1.15
CA ASP A 50 17.93 -14.77 0.03
C ASP A 50 19.11 -13.82 0.23
N LYS A 51 18.88 -12.65 0.84
CA LYS A 51 19.94 -11.71 1.20
C LYS A 51 20.87 -12.30 2.26
N PHE A 52 20.35 -13.00 3.27
CA PHE A 52 21.19 -13.67 4.26
C PHE A 52 22.02 -14.80 3.66
N LYS A 53 21.41 -15.64 2.81
CA LYS A 53 22.15 -16.70 2.10
C LYS A 53 23.26 -16.14 1.21
N LEU A 54 23.02 -14.99 0.56
CA LEU A 54 24.02 -14.33 -0.26
C LEU A 54 25.18 -13.72 0.57
N LEU A 55 24.93 -13.38 1.83
CA LEU A 55 25.97 -12.93 2.77
C LEU A 55 26.80 -14.10 3.29
N GLU A 56 26.20 -15.28 3.44
CA GLU A 56 26.89 -16.52 3.84
C GLU A 56 27.71 -17.12 2.68
N ASP A 57 27.13 -17.14 1.48
CA ASP A 57 27.76 -17.62 0.25
C ASP A 57 27.55 -16.63 -0.90
N PRO A 58 28.58 -15.84 -1.28
CA PRO A 58 28.51 -14.90 -2.40
C PRO A 58 28.20 -15.55 -3.76
N GLY A 59 28.39 -16.87 -3.89
CA GLY A 59 28.05 -17.69 -5.06
C GLY A 59 26.59 -18.15 -5.09
N PHE A 60 25.81 -17.90 -4.04
CA PHE A 60 24.39 -18.24 -4.00
C PHE A 60 23.61 -17.50 -5.11
N THR A 61 22.85 -18.27 -5.88
CA THR A 61 21.97 -17.74 -6.92
C THR A 61 20.52 -17.76 -6.41
N PRO A 62 19.90 -16.58 -6.16
CA PRO A 62 18.52 -16.51 -5.72
C PRO A 62 17.59 -17.12 -6.76
N GLY A 63 16.55 -17.85 -6.32
CA GLY A 63 15.66 -18.59 -7.23
C GLY A 63 14.88 -17.73 -8.23
N CYS A 64 14.82 -16.42 -8.00
CA CYS A 64 14.23 -15.45 -8.94
C CYS A 64 15.25 -14.78 -9.87
N SER A 65 16.51 -15.23 -9.87
CA SER A 65 17.56 -14.78 -10.81
C SER A 65 17.59 -15.73 -12.00
N LEU A 66 16.76 -15.46 -13.00
CA LEU A 66 16.54 -16.35 -14.15
C LEU A 66 17.41 -15.97 -15.36
N ASN A 67 17.67 -14.68 -15.54
CA ASN A 67 18.46 -14.15 -16.64
C ASN A 67 19.10 -12.80 -16.23
N PRO A 68 20.00 -12.20 -17.04
CA PRO A 68 20.68 -10.96 -16.69
C PRO A 68 19.73 -9.78 -16.43
N VAL A 69 18.56 -9.77 -17.07
CA VAL A 69 17.51 -8.75 -16.87
C VAL A 69 16.73 -9.03 -15.59
N VAL A 70 16.27 -10.25 -15.37
CA VAL A 70 15.52 -10.70 -14.19
C VAL A 70 16.50 -11.33 -13.20
N SER A 71 17.23 -10.47 -12.49
CA SER A 71 18.27 -10.85 -11.53
C SER A 71 18.03 -10.20 -10.17
N CYS A 72 17.42 -10.96 -9.26
CA CYS A 72 17.27 -10.55 -7.87
C CYS A 72 18.63 -10.36 -7.19
N GLY A 73 19.63 -11.17 -7.55
CA GLY A 73 20.99 -11.08 -6.99
C GLY A 73 21.63 -9.72 -7.24
N ASN A 74 21.53 -9.18 -8.47
CA ASN A 74 22.07 -7.86 -8.82
C ASN A 74 21.43 -6.75 -7.99
N ILE A 75 20.11 -6.80 -7.82
CA ILE A 75 19.37 -5.82 -7.04
C ILE A 75 19.75 -5.92 -5.57
N MET A 76 19.86 -7.13 -5.02
CA MET A 76 20.23 -7.32 -3.62
C MET A 76 21.66 -6.86 -3.30
N LYS A 77 22.59 -6.91 -4.26
CA LYS A 77 23.97 -6.42 -4.09
C LYS A 77 24.10 -4.89 -4.23
N SER A 78 23.07 -4.20 -4.71
CA SER A 78 23.09 -2.75 -4.90
C SER A 78 22.97 -1.97 -3.60
N ASP A 79 23.55 -0.76 -3.54
CA ASP A 79 23.45 0.14 -2.39
C ASP A 79 22.00 0.58 -2.12
N GLN A 80 21.19 0.64 -3.17
CA GLN A 80 19.77 0.97 -3.10
C GLN A 80 18.95 -0.08 -2.34
N ALA A 81 19.49 -1.29 -2.13
CA ALA A 81 18.83 -2.32 -1.33
C ALA A 81 18.89 -2.04 0.19
N SER A 82 19.72 -1.09 0.64
CA SER A 82 19.90 -0.75 2.06
C SER A 82 19.99 0.76 2.32
N VAL A 83 19.06 1.53 1.76
CA VAL A 83 19.06 3.01 1.81
C VAL A 83 18.99 3.56 3.23
N PHE A 84 18.27 2.88 4.12
CA PHE A 84 18.09 3.29 5.50
C PHE A 84 19.16 2.71 6.45
N GLY A 85 20.27 2.18 5.91
CA GLY A 85 21.32 1.52 6.69
C GLY A 85 21.01 0.07 7.08
N PHE A 86 19.85 -0.44 6.68
CA PHE A 86 19.44 -1.84 6.84
C PHE A 86 18.73 -2.31 5.57
N PRO A 87 18.62 -3.64 5.32
CA PRO A 87 17.94 -4.14 4.13
C PRO A 87 16.49 -3.67 4.05
N ASN A 88 16.13 -2.99 2.96
CA ASN A 88 14.76 -2.49 2.72
C ASN A 88 13.65 -3.55 2.93
N PRO A 89 13.84 -4.84 2.60
CA PRO A 89 12.85 -5.88 2.89
C PRO A 89 12.46 -5.97 4.37
N MET A 90 13.34 -5.61 5.32
CA MET A 90 13.01 -5.59 6.74
C MET A 90 11.97 -4.53 7.09
N LEU A 91 12.00 -3.37 6.40
CA LEU A 91 10.93 -2.37 6.51
C LEU A 91 9.61 -2.96 6.02
N GLY A 92 9.65 -3.72 4.92
CA GLY A 92 8.51 -4.44 4.38
C GLY A 92 7.90 -5.43 5.38
N LEU A 93 8.72 -6.23 6.08
CA LEU A 93 8.24 -7.17 7.10
C LEU A 93 7.36 -6.50 8.17
N VAL A 94 7.81 -5.34 8.66
CA VAL A 94 7.05 -4.57 9.67
C VAL A 94 5.82 -3.92 9.04
N ALA A 95 5.99 -3.21 7.92
CA ALA A 95 4.92 -2.45 7.29
C ALA A 95 3.77 -3.35 6.84
N TYR A 96 4.06 -4.45 6.13
CA TYR A 96 3.04 -5.38 5.67
C TYR A 96 2.43 -6.19 6.82
N GLY A 97 3.19 -6.46 7.88
CA GLY A 97 2.65 -7.03 9.12
C GLY A 97 1.55 -6.14 9.72
N ILE A 98 1.80 -4.82 9.81
CA ILE A 98 0.78 -3.86 10.28
C ILE A 98 -0.45 -3.88 9.37
N VAL A 99 -0.27 -3.93 8.05
CA VAL A 99 -1.37 -3.99 7.07
C VAL A 99 -2.25 -5.22 7.29
N ILE A 100 -1.63 -6.39 7.52
CA ILE A 100 -2.34 -7.63 7.83
C ILE A 100 -3.15 -7.46 9.13
N CYS A 101 -2.55 -6.90 10.18
CA CYS A 101 -3.24 -6.63 11.44
C CYS A 101 -4.45 -5.71 11.26
N VAL A 102 -4.34 -4.67 10.44
CA VAL A 102 -5.48 -3.80 10.09
C VAL A 102 -6.56 -4.59 9.35
N GLY A 103 -6.20 -5.34 8.31
CA GLY A 103 -7.13 -6.16 7.55
C GLY A 103 -7.87 -7.19 8.42
N ALA A 104 -7.14 -7.88 9.30
CA ALA A 104 -7.71 -8.82 10.26
C ALA A 104 -8.63 -8.13 11.28
N GLY A 105 -8.22 -6.96 11.79
CA GLY A 105 -9.04 -6.13 12.67
C GLY A 105 -10.37 -5.75 12.02
N LEU A 106 -10.35 -5.34 10.74
CA LEU A 106 -11.58 -5.04 10.00
C LEU A 106 -12.49 -6.26 9.84
N LEU A 107 -11.94 -7.46 9.61
CA LEU A 107 -12.73 -8.70 9.58
C LEU A 107 -13.34 -9.03 10.94
N ALA A 108 -12.63 -8.73 12.02
CA ALA A 108 -13.13 -8.81 13.39
C ALA A 108 -14.12 -7.68 13.75
N ARG A 109 -14.53 -6.86 12.78
CA ARG A 109 -15.43 -5.70 12.94
C ARG A 109 -14.85 -4.58 13.81
N ALA A 110 -13.53 -4.48 13.91
CA ALA A 110 -12.88 -3.32 14.50
C ALA A 110 -13.21 -2.06 13.69
N THR A 111 -13.36 -0.95 14.40
CA THR A 111 -13.56 0.37 13.80
C THR A 111 -12.40 1.25 14.23
N TYR A 112 -11.84 2.01 13.29
CA TYR A 112 -10.69 2.87 13.56
C TYR A 112 -11.10 4.35 13.47
N PRO A 113 -10.55 5.22 14.32
CA PRO A 113 -10.81 6.65 14.27
C PRO A 113 -10.15 7.29 13.03
N ARG A 114 -10.64 8.46 12.63
CA ARG A 114 -10.13 9.23 11.47
C ARG A 114 -8.61 9.42 11.47
N TRP A 115 -7.99 9.72 12.61
CA TRP A 115 -6.55 9.97 12.67
C TRP A 115 -5.75 8.72 12.26
N TYR A 116 -6.21 7.53 12.68
CA TYR A 116 -5.56 6.27 12.34
C TYR A 116 -5.59 6.03 10.84
N TRP A 117 -6.74 6.27 10.21
CA TRP A 117 -6.92 6.16 8.77
C TRP A 117 -6.05 7.14 7.98
N LEU A 118 -5.87 8.36 8.47
CA LEU A 118 -4.98 9.35 7.85
C LEU A 118 -3.51 8.98 8.01
N THR A 119 -3.10 8.53 9.19
CA THR A 119 -1.73 8.04 9.43
C THR A 119 -1.44 6.80 8.58
N PHE A 120 -2.38 5.87 8.49
CA PHE A 120 -2.27 4.69 7.65
C PHE A 120 -2.15 5.08 6.17
N ASN A 121 -2.92 6.06 5.72
CA ASN A 121 -2.81 6.59 4.36
C ASN A 121 -1.45 7.24 4.10
N ALA A 122 -0.96 8.05 5.03
CA ALA A 122 0.37 8.66 4.94
C ALA A 122 1.47 7.60 4.84
N GLY A 123 1.36 6.52 5.62
CA GLY A 123 2.24 5.36 5.51
C GLY A 123 2.16 4.67 4.14
N THR A 124 0.95 4.46 3.60
CA THR A 124 0.78 3.89 2.26
C THR A 124 1.27 4.80 1.14
N LEU A 125 1.16 6.13 1.32
CA LEU A 125 1.67 7.14 0.39
C LEU A 125 3.20 7.14 0.39
N PHE A 126 3.81 7.09 1.57
CA PHE A 126 5.25 6.91 1.70
C PHE A 126 5.69 5.61 1.01
N GLY A 127 4.98 4.51 1.25
CA GLY A 127 5.24 3.22 0.63
C GLY A 127 5.21 3.29 -0.90
N VAL A 128 4.18 3.89 -1.50
CA VAL A 128 4.09 4.00 -2.97
C VAL A 128 5.20 4.90 -3.52
N GLY A 129 5.50 6.02 -2.85
CA GLY A 129 6.61 6.90 -3.26
C GLY A 129 7.97 6.21 -3.20
N PHE A 130 8.23 5.46 -2.12
CA PHE A 130 9.46 4.69 -1.96
C PHE A 130 9.58 3.57 -3.02
N VAL A 131 8.48 2.86 -3.29
CA VAL A 131 8.40 1.86 -4.35
C VAL A 131 8.65 2.48 -5.73
N THR A 132 8.05 3.63 -6.05
CA THR A 132 8.27 4.32 -7.32
C THR A 132 9.71 4.78 -7.48
N TRP A 133 10.34 5.23 -6.40
CA TRP A 133 11.77 5.53 -6.43
C TRP A 133 12.62 4.26 -6.67
N LEU A 134 12.32 3.15 -5.99
CA LEU A 134 13.00 1.87 -6.22
C LEU A 134 12.81 1.33 -7.64
N GLN A 135 11.62 1.51 -8.23
CA GLN A 135 11.36 1.18 -9.64
C GLN A 135 12.30 1.94 -10.56
N TYR A 136 12.44 3.25 -10.35
CA TYR A 136 13.37 4.08 -11.12
C TYR A 136 14.83 3.58 -10.97
N GLN A 137 15.27 3.28 -9.75
CA GLN A 137 16.62 2.74 -9.51
C GLN A 137 16.82 1.41 -10.23
N SER A 138 15.83 0.51 -10.18
CA SER A 138 15.86 -0.81 -10.83
C SER A 138 15.99 -0.69 -12.35
N LEU A 139 15.18 0.19 -12.96
CA LEU A 139 15.07 0.35 -14.41
C LEU A 139 16.25 1.12 -15.04
N TYR A 140 16.71 2.18 -14.38
CA TYR A 140 17.60 3.16 -15.01
C TYR A 140 19.01 3.19 -14.43
N ASN A 141 19.21 2.70 -13.20
CA ASN A 141 20.55 2.68 -12.58
C ASN A 141 21.12 1.25 -12.50
N ILE A 142 20.35 0.31 -11.93
CA ILE A 142 20.79 -1.08 -11.73
C ILE A 142 20.66 -1.89 -13.03
N ASN A 143 19.68 -1.56 -13.86
CA ASN A 143 19.36 -2.28 -15.09
C ASN A 143 19.05 -3.77 -14.85
N SER A 144 18.32 -4.06 -13.77
CA SER A 144 17.84 -5.41 -13.44
C SER A 144 16.44 -5.34 -12.82
N LEU A 145 15.71 -6.44 -12.86
CA LEU A 145 14.34 -6.61 -12.35
C LEU A 145 14.31 -7.77 -11.33
N CYS A 146 13.55 -7.59 -10.26
CA CYS A 146 13.32 -8.63 -9.24
C CYS A 146 11.82 -8.94 -9.19
N LEU A 147 11.45 -10.20 -9.38
CA LEU A 147 10.04 -10.63 -9.37
C LEU A 147 9.39 -10.43 -7.99
N TRP A 148 10.14 -10.65 -6.91
CA TRP A 148 9.63 -10.39 -5.56
C TRP A 148 9.44 -8.90 -5.29
N CYS A 149 10.34 -8.04 -5.79
CA CYS A 149 10.14 -6.60 -5.73
C CYS A 149 8.91 -6.18 -6.54
N CYS A 150 8.70 -6.73 -7.75
CA CYS A 150 7.51 -6.46 -8.55
C CYS A 150 6.22 -6.86 -7.83
N LEU A 151 6.22 -8.00 -7.12
CA LEU A 151 5.09 -8.41 -6.28
C LEU A 151 4.81 -7.39 -5.17
N ALA A 152 5.86 -6.95 -4.46
CA ALA A 152 5.75 -5.92 -3.43
C ALA A 152 5.27 -4.57 -4.00
N TRP A 153 5.70 -4.22 -5.21
CA TRP A 153 5.28 -3.00 -5.90
C TRP A 153 3.78 -3.03 -6.19
N VAL A 154 3.31 -4.10 -6.82
CA VAL A 154 1.88 -4.28 -7.13
C VAL A 154 1.04 -4.25 -5.86
N ALA A 155 1.44 -4.98 -4.82
CA ALA A 155 0.74 -4.99 -3.54
C ALA A 155 0.64 -3.59 -2.91
N THR A 156 1.73 -2.82 -2.91
CA THR A 156 1.76 -1.47 -2.35
C THR A 156 0.89 -0.50 -3.14
N ILE A 157 0.95 -0.55 -4.47
CA ILE A 157 0.17 0.32 -5.36
C ILE A 157 -1.33 0.05 -5.18
N LEU A 158 -1.74 -1.23 -5.17
CA LEU A 158 -3.13 -1.61 -4.90
C LEU A 158 -3.58 -1.07 -3.55
N MET A 159 -2.82 -1.36 -2.50
CA MET A 159 -3.15 -0.94 -1.16
C MET A 159 -3.31 0.59 -1.06
N PHE A 160 -2.35 1.36 -1.58
CA PHE A 160 -2.39 2.83 -1.54
C PHE A 160 -3.66 3.40 -2.19
N TRP A 161 -4.01 2.95 -3.39
CA TRP A 161 -5.17 3.48 -4.10
C TRP A 161 -6.49 3.12 -3.41
N TYR A 162 -6.62 1.89 -2.91
CA TYR A 162 -7.83 1.47 -2.20
C TYR A 162 -7.98 2.15 -0.83
N VAL A 163 -6.89 2.34 -0.09
CA VAL A 163 -6.90 3.09 1.18
C VAL A 163 -7.27 4.55 0.92
N THR A 164 -6.67 5.17 -0.10
CA THR A 164 -6.96 6.55 -0.50
C THR A 164 -8.43 6.71 -0.92
N SER A 165 -8.93 5.79 -1.74
CA SER A 165 -10.35 5.76 -2.13
C SER A 165 -11.27 5.64 -0.92
N SER A 166 -10.97 4.75 0.03
CA SER A 166 -11.73 4.60 1.28
C SER A 166 -11.74 5.91 2.09
N ASN A 167 -10.60 6.59 2.22
CA ASN A 167 -10.52 7.86 2.94
C ASN A 167 -11.32 8.99 2.28
N ILE A 168 -11.33 9.05 0.95
CA ILE A 168 -12.11 10.03 0.18
C ILE A 168 -13.61 9.75 0.31
N ARG A 169 -14.03 8.49 0.16
CA ARG A 169 -15.44 8.06 0.29
C ARG A 169 -16.00 8.32 1.69
N ASN A 170 -15.18 8.13 2.72
CA ASN A 170 -15.56 8.38 4.11
C ASN A 170 -15.44 9.86 4.53
N GLY A 171 -15.00 10.75 3.63
CA GLY A 171 -14.87 12.19 3.89
C GLY A 171 -13.73 12.56 4.84
N PHE A 172 -12.76 11.67 5.03
CA PHE A 172 -11.56 11.93 5.83
C PHE A 172 -10.58 12.85 5.09
N LEU A 173 -10.53 12.76 3.77
CA LEU A 173 -9.80 13.72 2.93
C LEU A 173 -10.79 14.73 2.31
N PRO A 174 -10.54 16.05 2.43
CA PRO A 174 -11.37 17.06 1.79
C PRO A 174 -11.20 16.93 0.27
N ALA A 175 -12.21 16.38 -0.40
CA ALA A 175 -12.23 16.17 -1.83
C ALA A 175 -13.48 16.82 -2.43
N PRO A 176 -13.38 17.50 -3.60
CA PRO A 176 -14.53 18.02 -4.31
C PRO A 176 -15.46 16.88 -4.77
N GLY A 177 -16.75 17.17 -4.96
CA GLY A 177 -17.79 16.15 -5.21
C GLY A 177 -17.52 15.25 -6.42
N TRP A 178 -16.95 15.81 -7.50
CA TRP A 178 -16.57 15.05 -8.69
C TRP A 178 -15.49 14.01 -8.39
N LEU A 179 -14.53 14.33 -7.51
CA LEU A 179 -13.46 13.43 -7.13
C LEU A 179 -14.00 12.29 -6.25
N LYS A 180 -14.96 12.58 -5.37
CA LYS A 180 -15.65 11.56 -4.57
C LYS A 180 -16.41 10.57 -5.46
N ASN A 181 -17.11 11.06 -6.49
CA ASN A 181 -17.82 10.21 -7.45
C ASN A 181 -16.84 9.36 -8.28
N PHE A 182 -15.74 9.96 -8.76
CA PHE A 182 -14.71 9.24 -9.49
C PHE A 182 -14.07 8.11 -8.68
N PHE A 183 -13.66 8.39 -7.44
CA PHE A 183 -13.15 7.35 -6.53
C PHE A 183 -14.25 6.38 -6.07
N GLY A 184 -15.53 6.72 -6.19
CA GLY A 184 -16.69 5.86 -5.94
C GLY A 184 -16.91 4.81 -7.03
N GLU A 185 -16.86 5.21 -8.29
CA GLU A 185 -17.18 4.36 -9.44
C GLU A 185 -15.94 3.70 -10.07
N PHE A 186 -14.80 4.40 -10.09
CA PHE A 186 -13.60 4.01 -10.84
C PHE A 186 -12.38 3.74 -9.95
N ALA A 187 -12.60 3.31 -8.71
CA ALA A 187 -11.51 3.02 -7.75
C ALA A 187 -10.49 1.99 -8.28
N TRP A 188 -10.90 1.07 -9.15
CA TRP A 188 -10.03 0.05 -9.73
C TRP A 188 -9.21 0.56 -10.93
N VAL A 189 -9.65 1.64 -11.59
CA VAL A 189 -8.98 2.18 -12.79
C VAL A 189 -7.61 2.75 -12.43
N LEU A 190 -7.51 3.49 -11.33
CA LEU A 190 -6.26 4.09 -10.87
C LEU A 190 -5.15 3.07 -10.57
N PRO A 191 -5.39 2.01 -9.78
CA PRO A 191 -4.37 0.98 -9.57
C PRO A 191 -4.00 0.24 -10.85
N VAL A 192 -4.98 -0.11 -11.70
CA VAL A 192 -4.71 -0.81 -12.97
C VAL A 192 -3.88 0.08 -13.91
N MET A 193 -4.22 1.35 -14.03
CA MET A 193 -3.48 2.32 -14.83
C MET A 193 -2.07 2.51 -14.29
N HIS A 194 -1.90 2.69 -12.98
CA HIS A 194 -0.58 2.86 -12.38
C HIS A 194 0.30 1.61 -12.60
N ILE A 195 -0.22 0.40 -12.36
CA ILE A 195 0.48 -0.85 -12.63
C ILE A 195 0.78 -1.01 -14.12
N GLY A 196 -0.18 -0.67 -15.00
CA GLY A 196 -0.03 -0.74 -16.45
C GLY A 196 1.06 0.19 -16.98
N VAL A 197 1.16 1.41 -16.45
CA VAL A 197 2.25 2.35 -16.77
C VAL A 197 3.60 1.75 -16.37
N ILE A 198 3.73 1.20 -15.16
CA ILE A 198 4.98 0.56 -14.72
C ILE A 198 5.31 -0.67 -15.59
N GLY A 199 4.32 -1.50 -15.92
CA GLY A 199 4.49 -2.63 -16.82
C GLY A 199 4.97 -2.20 -18.21
N MET A 200 4.41 -1.12 -18.75
CA MET A 200 4.84 -0.54 -20.02
C MET A 200 6.27 0.00 -19.97
N LEU A 201 6.67 0.64 -18.88
CA LEU A 201 8.05 1.09 -18.67
C LEU A 201 9.03 -0.09 -18.63
N ILE A 202 8.66 -1.20 -17.98
CA ILE A 202 9.47 -2.43 -17.97
C ILE A 202 9.58 -3.02 -19.38
N LEU A 203 8.45 -3.15 -20.11
CA LEU A 203 8.44 -3.72 -21.46
C LEU A 203 9.29 -2.90 -22.44
N THR A 204 9.11 -1.57 -22.44
CA THR A 204 9.85 -0.67 -23.32
C THR A 204 11.33 -0.60 -22.99
N ARG A 205 11.72 -0.72 -21.71
CA ARG A 205 13.12 -0.66 -21.28
C ARG A 205 13.97 -1.81 -21.84
N TRP A 206 13.39 -3.00 -21.94
CA TRP A 206 14.07 -4.22 -22.40
C TRP A 206 13.45 -4.79 -23.68
N TRP A 207 12.80 -3.97 -24.50
CA TRP A 207 12.07 -4.40 -25.69
C TRP A 207 12.90 -5.34 -26.59
N ASP A 208 14.12 -4.92 -26.92
CA ASP A 208 15.02 -5.67 -27.80
C ASP A 208 15.41 -7.04 -27.22
N PHE A 209 15.51 -7.15 -25.88
CA PHE A 209 15.79 -8.43 -25.20
C PHE A 209 14.61 -9.39 -25.27
N TRP A 210 13.36 -8.90 -25.27
CA TRP A 210 12.17 -9.74 -25.36
C TRP A 210 11.85 -10.19 -26.79
N THR A 211 12.25 -9.40 -27.80
CA THR A 211 11.97 -9.68 -29.21
C THR A 211 13.07 -10.45 -29.93
N SER A 212 14.21 -10.70 -29.27
CA SER A 212 15.34 -11.49 -29.78
C SER A 212 15.27 -12.93 -29.30
#